data_AF-M3GBY9-F1
#
_entry.id   AF-M3GBY9-F1
#
_cell.length_a   1.000
_cell.length_b   1.000
_cell.length_c   1.000
_cell.angle_alpha   90.00
_cell.angle_beta   90.00
_cell.angle_gamma   90.00
#
_symmetry.space_group_name_H-M   'P 1'
#
loop_
_entity.id
_entity.type
_entity.pdbx_description
1 polymer ?
#
loop_
_entity_poly.entity_id
_entity_poly.type
_entity_poly.pdbx_seq_one_letter_code
_entity_poly.pdbx_strand_id
1 'polypeptide(L)'
;MPNLPDSPNFWIVLGFGSFGAASLGSFYVTLSFRILEYYYGKNRKSFSFFEKWKRIFTHPSSCDHCKAEIRYPKLLPIFGFFISKGKCQFCNGRIRPLFPLIEFSFVCVFIFCFSLTKNPAFSFVFLFLCGHILISCFTDAFHFSLDYENLPWILFFGITSVFCSTENCRV
;
A
#
# COMPACT_ATOMS: atom_id res chain seq x y z
N MET A 1 -10.06 -15.44 31.57
CA MET A 1 -10.65 -16.08 30.37
C MET A 1 -10.25 -15.24 29.17
N PRO A 2 -9.53 -15.79 28.17
CA PRO A 2 -9.08 -14.98 27.05
C PRO A 2 -10.29 -14.54 26.23
N ASN A 3 -10.44 -13.23 26.09
CA ASN A 3 -11.54 -12.55 25.40
C ASN A 3 -11.79 -13.16 24.01
N LEU A 4 -12.86 -13.94 23.85
CA LEU A 4 -13.36 -14.44 22.56
C LEU A 4 -13.67 -13.26 21.61
N PRO A 5 -13.61 -13.46 20.28
CA PRO A 5 -13.95 -12.45 19.27
C PRO A 5 -15.48 -12.25 19.13
N ASP A 6 -16.21 -12.13 20.25
CA ASP A 6 -17.68 -12.14 20.24
C ASP A 6 -18.30 -10.73 20.33
N SER A 7 -17.48 -9.68 20.40
CA SER A 7 -18.00 -8.32 20.36
C SER A 7 -18.26 -7.90 18.90
N PRO A 8 -19.45 -7.35 18.56
CA PRO A 8 -19.74 -6.88 17.20
C PRO A 8 -18.74 -5.80 16.74
N ASN A 9 -18.18 -5.04 17.69
CA ASN A 9 -17.15 -4.04 17.43
C ASN A 9 -15.87 -4.65 16.84
N PHE A 10 -15.48 -5.87 17.26
CA PHE A 10 -14.30 -6.54 16.72
C PHE A 10 -14.46 -6.81 15.22
N TRP A 11 -15.59 -7.39 14.82
CA TRP A 11 -15.87 -7.72 13.42
C TRP A 11 -16.04 -6.48 12.54
N ILE A 12 -16.63 -5.40 13.07
CA ILE A 12 -16.73 -4.12 12.37
C ILE A 12 -15.32 -3.57 12.07
N VAL A 13 -14.46 -3.49 13.10
CA VAL A 13 -13.08 -2.98 12.93
C VAL A 13 -12.27 -3.89 12.02
N LEU A 14 -12.42 -5.20 12.13
CA LEU A 14 -11.75 -6.16 11.24
C LEU A 14 -12.17 -5.97 9.78
N GLY A 15 -13.47 -5.83 9.51
CA GLY A 15 -14.02 -5.65 8.17
C GLY A 15 -13.59 -4.32 7.52
N PHE A 16 -13.91 -3.20 8.17
CA PHE A 16 -13.52 -1.88 7.66
C PHE A 16 -12.00 -1.69 7.64
N GLY A 17 -11.31 -2.24 8.64
CA GLY A 17 -9.86 -2.20 8.71
C GLY A 17 -9.17 -2.98 7.60
N SER A 18 -9.70 -4.15 7.23
CA SER A 18 -9.21 -4.93 6.09
C SER A 18 -9.41 -4.18 4.76
N PHE A 19 -10.55 -3.51 4.57
CA PHE A 19 -10.76 -2.67 3.40
C PHE A 19 -9.77 -1.48 3.35
N GLY A 20 -9.53 -0.85 4.50
CA GLY A 20 -8.50 0.18 4.66
C GLY A 20 -7.10 -0.34 4.33
N ALA A 21 -6.75 -1.53 4.81
CA ALA A 21 -5.47 -2.17 4.55
C ALA A 21 -5.26 -2.49 3.05
N ALA A 22 -6.29 -3.04 2.38
CA ALA A 22 -6.24 -3.28 0.95
C ALA A 22 -6.04 -1.98 0.16
N SER A 23 -6.75 -0.91 0.56
CA SER A 23 -6.62 0.43 -0.05
C SER A 23 -5.22 1.01 0.14
N LEU A 24 -4.65 0.88 1.34
CA LEU A 24 -3.27 1.29 1.63
C LEU A 24 -2.26 0.49 0.80
N GLY A 25 -2.43 -0.83 0.67
CA GLY A 25 -1.58 -1.66 -0.19
C GLY A 25 -1.60 -1.19 -1.65
N SER A 26 -2.78 -0.90 -2.19
CA SER A 26 -2.96 -0.36 -3.55
C SER A 26 -2.27 1.00 -3.74
N PHE A 27 -2.39 1.87 -2.73
CA PHE A 27 -1.73 3.17 -2.72
C PHE A 27 -0.21 3.02 -2.73
N TYR A 28 0.36 2.20 -1.82
CA TYR A 28 1.81 2.04 -1.69
C TYR A 28 2.46 1.37 -2.90
N VAL A 29 1.83 0.35 -3.49
CA VAL A 29 2.37 -0.26 -4.73
C VAL A 29 2.36 0.74 -5.88
N THR A 30 1.27 1.51 -6.02
CA THR A 30 1.16 2.53 -7.08
C THR A 30 2.16 3.66 -6.86
N LEU A 31 2.31 4.11 -5.61
CA LEU A 31 3.29 5.12 -5.22
C LEU A 31 4.72 4.65 -5.51
N SER A 32 5.04 3.39 -5.20
CA SER A 32 6.35 2.80 -5.49
C SER A 32 6.69 2.89 -6.99
N PHE A 33 5.77 2.46 -7.86
CA PHE A 33 5.97 2.57 -9.31
C PHE A 33 6.09 4.02 -9.80
N ARG A 34 5.34 4.95 -9.22
CA ARG A 34 5.44 6.38 -9.58
C ARG A 34 6.77 6.99 -9.13
N ILE A 35 7.23 6.68 -7.92
CA ILE A 35 8.55 7.12 -7.42
C ILE A 35 9.65 6.61 -8.34
N LEU A 36 9.63 5.31 -8.68
CA LEU A 36 10.57 4.71 -9.62
C LEU A 36 10.59 5.47 -10.96
N GLU A 37 9.43 5.78 -11.53
CA GLU A 37 9.36 6.49 -12.82
C GLU A 37 9.92 7.93 -12.78
N TYR A 38 9.62 8.70 -11.73
CA TYR A 38 9.97 10.13 -11.63
C TYR A 38 11.34 10.42 -11.02
N TYR A 39 11.86 9.54 -10.16
CA TYR A 39 13.17 9.71 -9.50
C TYR A 39 14.28 8.93 -10.20
N TYR A 40 13.99 7.68 -10.61
CA TYR A 40 14.99 6.76 -11.16
C TYR A 40 14.82 6.47 -12.66
N GLY A 41 13.65 6.77 -13.21
CA GLY A 41 13.32 6.57 -14.63
C GLY A 41 13.84 7.66 -15.58
N LYS A 42 13.39 7.59 -16.84
CA LYS A 42 13.80 8.50 -17.92
C LYS A 42 13.44 9.96 -17.65
N ASN A 43 12.41 10.20 -16.84
CA ASN A 43 11.90 11.54 -16.53
C ASN A 43 12.63 12.23 -15.36
N ARG A 44 13.70 11.63 -14.81
CA ARG A 44 14.37 12.11 -13.58
C ARG A 44 14.86 13.57 -13.59
N LYS A 45 15.30 14.09 -14.74
CA LYS A 45 15.81 15.47 -14.87
C LYS A 45 14.78 16.44 -15.48
N SER A 46 13.58 15.95 -15.80
CA SER A 46 12.63 16.71 -16.63
C SER A 46 11.79 17.72 -15.84
N PHE A 47 11.72 17.62 -14.51
CA PHE A 47 10.76 18.37 -13.69
C PHE A 47 11.36 18.84 -12.36
N SER A 48 10.88 19.98 -11.87
CA SER A 48 11.20 20.48 -10.53
C SER A 48 10.57 19.61 -9.43
N PHE A 49 11.08 19.69 -8.20
CA PHE A 49 10.62 18.88 -7.06
C PHE A 49 9.10 18.98 -6.84
N PHE A 50 8.54 20.19 -6.82
CA PHE A 50 7.09 20.41 -6.63
C PHE A 50 6.25 19.84 -7.78
N GLU A 51 6.76 19.90 -9.01
CA GLU A 51 6.06 19.37 -10.18
C GLU A 51 6.03 17.85 -10.17
N LYS A 52 7.12 17.20 -9.72
CA LYS A 52 7.15 15.75 -9.50
C LYS A 52 6.09 15.34 -8.48
N TRP A 53 6.05 15.99 -7.33
CA TRP A 53 5.05 15.72 -6.29
C TRP A 53 3.62 15.91 -6.78
N LYS A 54 3.35 17.00 -7.52
CA LYS A 54 2.04 17.23 -8.14
C LYS A 54 1.65 16.07 -9.06
N ARG A 55 2.55 15.66 -9.97
CA ARG A 55 2.28 14.57 -10.92
C ARG A 55 2.15 13.20 -10.25
N ILE A 56 2.93 12.92 -9.21
CA ILE A 56 2.83 11.67 -8.43
C ILE A 56 1.44 11.52 -7.83
N PHE A 57 0.78 12.60 -7.42
CA PHE A 57 -0.58 12.53 -6.89
C PHE A 57 -1.69 12.71 -7.92
N THR A 58 -1.47 13.47 -9.00
CA THR A 58 -2.52 13.76 -9.97
C THR A 58 -2.61 12.79 -11.13
N HIS A 59 -1.60 11.95 -11.38
CA HIS A 59 -1.66 11.02 -12.51
C HIS A 59 -2.73 9.94 -12.26
N PRO A 60 -3.71 9.77 -13.17
CA PRO A 60 -4.71 8.72 -13.03
C PRO A 60 -4.08 7.33 -13.24
N SER A 61 -4.72 6.30 -12.71
CA SER A 61 -4.34 4.91 -12.99
C SER A 61 -4.64 4.59 -14.45
N SER A 62 -3.60 4.50 -15.27
CA SER A 62 -3.70 4.20 -16.70
C SER A 62 -3.09 2.84 -17.01
N CYS A 63 -3.60 2.18 -18.04
CA CYS A 63 -3.03 0.91 -18.50
C CYS A 63 -1.62 1.10 -19.08
N ASP A 64 -0.65 0.27 -18.67
CA ASP A 64 0.74 0.28 -19.19
C ASP A 64 0.82 0.12 -20.72
N HIS A 65 -0.14 -0.58 -21.34
CA HIS A 65 -0.12 -0.90 -22.77
C HIS A 65 -0.80 0.15 -23.64
N CYS A 66 -2.04 0.54 -23.29
CA CYS A 66 -2.85 1.44 -24.12
C CYS A 66 -3.00 2.83 -23.54
N LYS A 67 -2.46 3.10 -22.34
CA LYS A 67 -2.63 4.34 -21.57
C LYS A 67 -4.08 4.74 -21.29
N ALA A 68 -5.04 3.89 -21.62
CA ALA A 68 -6.44 4.13 -21.33
C ALA A 68 -6.64 4.22 -19.82
N GLU A 69 -7.45 5.19 -19.40
CA GLU A 69 -7.78 5.44 -18.01
C GLU A 69 -8.62 4.27 -17.44
N ILE A 70 -8.20 3.75 -16.29
CA ILE A 70 -8.92 2.69 -15.59
C ILE A 70 -9.97 3.35 -14.69
N ARG A 71 -11.24 3.30 -15.11
CA ARG A 71 -12.37 3.83 -14.34
C ARG A 71 -12.88 2.85 -13.29
N TYR A 72 -13.54 3.40 -12.26
CA TYR A 72 -14.31 2.64 -11.27
C TYR A 72 -15.35 1.75 -11.98
N PRO A 73 -15.59 0.48 -11.58
CA PRO A 73 -15.21 -0.20 -10.32
C PRO A 73 -13.90 -1.00 -10.35
N LYS A 74 -13.09 -0.91 -11.42
CA LYS A 74 -11.84 -1.68 -11.55
C LYS A 74 -10.68 -1.17 -10.68
N LEU A 75 -10.88 -0.03 -10.03
CA LEU A 75 -9.99 0.54 -9.03
C LEU A 75 -10.17 -0.10 -7.63
N LEU A 76 -11.20 -0.92 -7.43
CA LEU A 76 -11.41 -1.57 -6.14
C LEU A 76 -10.26 -2.53 -5.84
N PRO A 77 -9.61 -2.43 -4.67
CA PRO A 77 -8.56 -3.36 -4.26
C PRO A 77 -9.06 -4.79 -4.33
N ILE A 78 -8.24 -5.69 -4.87
CA ILE A 78 -8.47 -7.13 -5.06
C ILE A 78 -9.57 -7.43 -6.08
N PHE A 79 -10.77 -6.88 -5.89
CA PHE A 79 -11.93 -7.10 -6.76
C PHE A 79 -11.75 -6.55 -8.18
N GLY A 80 -11.03 -5.44 -8.35
CA GLY A 80 -10.75 -4.85 -9.66
C GLY A 80 -9.99 -5.80 -10.59
N PHE A 81 -9.07 -6.60 -10.05
CA PHE A 81 -8.33 -7.61 -10.80
C PHE A 81 -9.21 -8.81 -11.22
N PHE A 82 -10.07 -9.29 -10.31
CA PHE A 82 -11.00 -10.38 -10.61
C PHE A 82 -12.06 -9.97 -11.65
N ILE A 83 -12.62 -8.76 -11.52
CA ILE A 83 -13.59 -8.20 -12.48
C ILE A 83 -12.96 -8.01 -13.86
N SER A 84 -11.69 -7.60 -13.92
CA SER A 84 -10.96 -7.45 -15.18
C SER A 84 -10.37 -8.77 -15.71
N LYS A 85 -10.50 -9.89 -14.98
CA LYS A 85 -9.86 -11.18 -15.29
C LYS A 85 -8.35 -11.04 -15.59
N GLY A 86 -7.70 -10.08 -14.94
CA GLY A 86 -6.30 -9.74 -15.17
C GLY A 86 -5.98 -9.22 -16.58
N LYS A 87 -6.97 -8.70 -17.32
CA LYS A 87 -6.78 -8.13 -18.67
C LYS A 87 -7.40 -6.73 -18.79
N CYS A 88 -6.72 -5.86 -19.52
CA CYS A 88 -7.25 -4.55 -19.88
C CYS A 88 -8.43 -4.71 -20.85
N GLN A 89 -9.54 -4.02 -20.62
CA GLN A 89 -10.74 -4.13 -21.47
C GLN A 89 -10.57 -3.58 -22.89
N PHE A 90 -9.65 -2.63 -23.09
CA PHE A 90 -9.47 -1.96 -24.37
C PHE A 90 -8.45 -2.67 -25.25
N CYS A 91 -7.30 -3.06 -24.68
CA CYS A 91 -6.21 -3.68 -25.43
C CYS A 91 -6.01 -5.17 -25.13
N ASN A 92 -6.77 -5.75 -24.20
CA ASN A 92 -6.62 -7.12 -23.72
C ASN A 92 -5.23 -7.44 -23.12
N GLY A 93 -4.40 -6.42 -22.89
CA GLY A 93 -3.08 -6.54 -22.29
C GLY A 93 -3.17 -7.06 -20.86
N ARG A 94 -2.18 -7.89 -20.46
CA ARG A 94 -2.17 -8.55 -19.16
C ARG A 94 -1.81 -7.55 -18.05
N ILE A 95 -2.65 -7.45 -17.03
CA ILE A 95 -2.38 -6.64 -15.84
C ILE A 95 -1.42 -7.41 -14.94
N ARG A 96 -0.40 -6.72 -14.40
CA ARG A 96 0.60 -7.34 -13.52
C ARG A 96 -0.08 -7.87 -12.26
N PRO A 97 0.07 -9.17 -11.91
CA PRO A 97 -0.58 -9.77 -10.73
C PRO A 97 0.04 -9.31 -9.40
N LEU A 98 1.12 -8.53 -9.46
CA LEU A 98 1.81 -7.97 -8.31
C LEU A 98 0.91 -7.02 -7.49
N PHE A 99 0.02 -6.26 -8.15
CA PHE A 99 -0.90 -5.33 -7.49
C PHE A 99 -1.85 -6.04 -6.52
N PRO A 100 -2.69 -7.00 -6.95
CA PRO A 100 -3.58 -7.71 -6.04
C PRO A 100 -2.83 -8.55 -4.99
N LEU A 101 -1.61 -9.01 -5.29
CA LEU A 101 -0.78 -9.75 -4.33
C LEU A 101 -0.32 -8.86 -3.16
N ILE A 102 0.06 -7.61 -3.44
CA ILE A 102 0.47 -6.66 -2.39
C ILE A 102 -0.76 -6.24 -1.57
N GLU A 103 -1.89 -5.95 -2.21
CA GLU A 103 -3.14 -5.62 -1.52
C GLU A 103 -3.56 -6.75 -0.56
N PHE A 104 -3.50 -8.01 -1.03
CA PHE A 104 -3.77 -9.18 -0.20
C PHE A 104 -2.78 -9.30 0.97
N SER A 105 -1.48 -9.12 0.71
CA SER A 105 -0.45 -9.14 1.75
C SER A 105 -0.72 -8.11 2.85
N PHE A 106 -1.14 -6.88 2.49
CA PHE A 106 -1.49 -5.85 3.45
C PHE A 106 -2.70 -6.23 4.30
N VAL A 107 -3.73 -6.82 3.69
CA VAL A 107 -4.89 -7.35 4.43
C VAL A 107 -4.44 -8.45 5.40
N CYS A 108 -3.60 -9.39 4.97
CA CYS A 108 -3.08 -10.44 5.84
C CYS A 108 -2.29 -9.88 7.03
N VAL A 109 -1.41 -8.91 6.80
CA VAL A 109 -0.65 -8.24 7.87
C VAL A 109 -1.59 -7.53 8.83
N PHE A 110 -2.59 -6.81 8.33
CA PHE A 110 -3.59 -6.16 9.19
C PHE A 110 -4.34 -7.16 10.07
N ILE A 111 -4.89 -8.21 9.47
CA ILE A 111 -5.64 -9.24 10.19
C ILE A 111 -4.75 -9.89 11.24
N PHE A 112 -3.50 -10.21 10.90
CA PHE A 112 -2.54 -10.80 11.83
C PHE A 112 -2.23 -9.88 13.02
N CYS A 113 -1.84 -8.63 12.76
CA CYS A 113 -1.53 -7.65 13.80
C CYS A 113 -2.74 -7.34 14.69
N PHE A 114 -3.91 -7.15 14.08
CA PHE A 114 -5.13 -6.84 14.81
C PHE A 114 -5.64 -8.02 15.64
N SER A 115 -5.51 -9.26 15.14
CA SER A 115 -5.92 -10.46 15.89
C SER A 115 -5.04 -10.68 17.12
N LEU A 116 -3.74 -10.35 17.04
CA LEU A 116 -2.81 -10.51 18.17
C LEU A 116 -2.91 -9.37 19.19
N THR A 117 -2.96 -8.12 18.72
CA THR A 117 -2.90 -6.95 19.61
C THR A 117 -4.26 -6.42 20.01
N LYS A 118 -5.30 -6.68 19.20
CA LYS A 118 -6.65 -6.07 19.30
C LYS A 118 -6.63 -4.53 19.26
N ASN A 119 -5.52 -3.94 18.83
CA ASN A 119 -5.31 -2.51 18.77
C ASN A 119 -5.27 -2.06 17.30
N PRO A 120 -6.31 -1.34 16.83
CA PRO A 120 -6.34 -0.90 15.44
C PRO A 120 -5.29 0.18 15.14
N ALA A 121 -4.95 1.04 16.12
CA ALA A 121 -3.95 2.09 15.94
C ALA A 121 -2.57 1.49 15.66
N PHE A 122 -2.14 0.51 16.48
CA PHE A 122 -0.91 -0.24 16.22
C PHE A 122 -0.92 -0.90 14.85
N SER A 123 -2.02 -1.57 14.50
CA SER A 123 -2.15 -2.31 13.24
C SER A 123 -1.99 -1.38 12.03
N PHE A 124 -2.62 -0.20 12.04
CA PHE A 124 -2.47 0.78 10.95
C PHE A 124 -1.09 1.41 10.90
N VAL A 125 -0.51 1.81 12.05
CA VAL A 125 0.86 2.38 12.09
C VAL A 125 1.86 1.36 11.54
N PHE A 126 1.70 0.08 11.89
CA PHE A 126 2.54 -0.99 11.36
C PHE A 126 2.36 -1.19 9.85
N LEU A 127 1.14 -1.05 9.31
CA LEU A 127 0.92 -1.06 7.86
C LEU A 127 1.63 0.09 7.14
N PHE A 128 1.64 1.30 7.71
CA PHE A 128 2.40 2.42 7.14
C PHE A 128 3.89 2.11 7.10
N LEU A 129 4.45 1.52 8.18
CA LEU A 129 5.82 1.03 8.21
C LEU A 129 6.07 0.00 7.08
N CYS A 130 5.21 -1.01 6.95
CA CYS A 130 5.30 -2.00 5.88
C CYS A 130 5.25 -1.37 4.48
N GLY A 131 4.42 -0.34 4.28
CA GLY A 131 4.35 0.42 3.04
C GLY A 131 5.63 1.17 2.69
N HIS A 132 6.26 1.82 3.67
CA HIS A 132 7.55 2.46 3.44
C HIS A 132 8.65 1.44 3.19
N ILE A 133 8.68 0.31 3.91
CA ILE A 133 9.61 -0.78 3.61
C ILE A 133 9.40 -1.33 2.19
N LEU A 134 8.15 -1.48 1.76
CA LEU A 134 7.82 -1.91 0.40
C LEU A 134 8.42 -0.97 -0.65
N ILE A 135 8.27 0.35 -0.50
CA ILE A 135 8.90 1.33 -1.41
C ILE A 135 10.41 1.09 -1.50
N SER A 136 11.09 1.00 -0.36
CA SER A 136 12.54 0.77 -0.31
C SER A 136 12.94 -0.56 -0.95
N CYS A 137 12.20 -1.65 -0.70
CA CYS A 137 12.45 -2.94 -1.35
C CYS A 137 12.29 -2.86 -2.87
N PHE A 138 11.29 -2.11 -3.36
CA PHE A 138 11.09 -1.91 -4.79
C PHE A 138 12.25 -1.12 -5.41
N THR A 139 12.67 -0.03 -4.79
CA THR A 139 13.79 0.76 -5.29
C THR A 139 15.09 -0.04 -5.32
N ASP A 140 15.37 -0.81 -4.26
CA ASP A 140 16.54 -1.69 -4.23
C ASP A 140 16.48 -2.76 -5.33
N ALA A 141 15.34 -3.46 -5.48
CA ALA A 141 15.18 -4.52 -6.46
C ALA A 141 15.31 -4.06 -7.92
N PHE A 142 14.90 -2.82 -8.24
CA PHE A 142 14.93 -2.30 -9.62
C PHE A 142 16.19 -1.47 -9.94
N HIS A 143 16.78 -0.78 -8.96
CA HIS A 143 17.87 0.17 -9.20
C HIS A 143 19.09 0.00 -8.29
N PHE A 144 19.07 -0.94 -7.32
CA PHE A 144 20.15 -1.15 -6.34
C PHE A 144 20.59 0.17 -5.69
N SER A 145 19.62 1.04 -5.39
CA SER A 145 19.85 2.36 -4.81
C SER A 145 19.12 2.49 -3.47
N LEU A 146 19.81 3.06 -2.48
CA LEU A 146 19.22 3.35 -1.19
C LEU A 146 18.31 4.59 -1.29
N ASP A 147 17.03 4.43 -0.96
CA ASP A 147 16.07 5.53 -0.83
C ASP A 147 16.29 6.29 0.48
N TYR A 148 17.26 7.21 0.50
CA TYR A 148 17.53 8.06 1.67
C TYR A 148 16.35 8.98 2.01
N GLU A 149 15.54 9.37 1.03
CA GLU A 149 14.35 10.21 1.22
C GLU A 149 13.24 9.47 1.99
N ASN A 150 13.19 8.15 1.88
CA ASN A 150 12.19 7.32 2.54
C ASN A 150 12.60 6.94 3.98
N LEU A 151 13.90 7.00 4.29
CA LEU A 151 14.47 6.57 5.56
C LEU A 151 13.87 7.29 6.79
N PRO A 152 13.64 8.63 6.80
CA PRO A 152 13.04 9.30 7.94
C PRO A 152 11.63 8.80 8.26
N TRP A 153 10.85 8.44 7.24
CA TRP A 153 9.50 7.91 7.41
C TRP A 153 9.50 6.52 8.00
N ILE A 154 10.43 5.65 7.56
CA ILE A 154 10.63 4.31 8.15
C ILE A 154 10.94 4.43 9.64
N LEU A 155 11.86 5.32 10.01
CA LEU A 155 12.23 5.53 11.41
C LEU A 155 11.03 6.05 12.23
N PHE A 156 10.31 7.03 11.71
CA PHE A 156 9.14 7.61 12.38
C PHE A 156 8.04 6.57 12.65
N PHE A 157 7.62 5.82 11.62
CA PHE A 157 6.58 4.81 11.77
C PHE A 157 7.07 3.61 12.59
N GLY A 158 8.34 3.24 12.48
CA GLY A 158 8.98 2.21 13.30
C GLY A 158 8.91 2.54 14.79
N ILE A 159 9.39 3.74 15.16
CA ILE A 159 9.36 4.23 16.55
C ILE A 159 7.91 4.31 17.06
N THR A 160 7.01 4.87 16.27
CA THR A 160 5.58 4.99 16.64
C THR A 160 4.93 3.63 16.85
N SER A 161 5.25 2.64 16.03
CA SER A 161 4.72 1.28 16.18
C SER A 161 5.14 0.63 17.50
N VAL A 162 6.37 0.85 17.94
CA VAL A 162 6.88 0.36 19.22
C VAL A 162 6.13 1.04 20.37
N PHE A 163 5.97 2.37 20.32
CA PHE A 163 5.21 3.10 21.33
C PHE A 163 3.77 2.56 21.45
N CYS A 164 3.05 2.45 20.33
CA CYS A 164 1.68 1.90 20.34
C CYS A 164 1.61 0.45 20.83
N SER A 165 2.62 -0.37 20.55
CA SER A 165 2.70 -1.75 21.07
C SER A 165 2.92 -1.77 22.58
N THR A 166 3.75 -0.87 23.12
CA THR A 166 4.06 -0.84 24.56
C THR A 166 2.91 -0.33 25.41
N GLU A 167 2.12 0.63 24.92
CA GLU A 167 0.90 1.10 25.60
C GLU A 167 -0.13 -0.02 25.75
N ASN A 168 -0.21 -0.91 24.75
CA ASN A 168 -1.11 -2.06 24.78
C ASN A 168 -0.69 -3.16 25.77
N CYS A 169 0.61 -3.26 26.10
CA CYS A 169 1.13 -4.20 27.10
C CYS A 169 1.08 -3.68 28.54
N ARG A 170 0.74 -2.40 28.75
CA ARG A 170 0.65 -1.78 30.09
C ARG A 170 -0.73 -1.90 30.75
N VAL A 171 -1.66 -2.63 30.14
CA VAL A 171 -3.02 -2.86 30.65
C VAL A 171 -3.19 -4.29 31.12
#